data_AF-A0A976E882-F1
#
_entry.id   AF-A0A976E882-F1
#
_cell.length_a   1.000
_cell.length_b   1.000
_cell.length_c   1.000
_cell.angle_alpha   90.00
_cell.angle_beta   90.00
_cell.angle_gamma   90.00
#
_symmetry.space_group_name_H-M   'P 1'
#
loop_
_entity.id
_entity.type
_entity.pdbx_description
1 polymer ?
#
loop_
_entity_poly.entity_id
_entity_poly.type
_entity_poly.pdbx_seq_one_letter_code
_entity_poly.pdbx_strand_id
1 'polypeptide(L)'
;MLEFLPKEVREGLEAARKKDLKRKSRLRVQVGDAVFPVLRFWHDGFALDADLSPAKLRGLVDVYDGSRHIFQCLIMASSIEDGELVCDFKRATAVADRAALDFWRDENAPVGYLTKA
;
A
#
# COMPACT_ATOMS: atom_id res chain seq x y z
N MET A 1 17.64 -6.12 37.67
CA MET A 1 17.18 -5.51 36.39
C MET A 1 16.18 -6.48 35.79
N LEU A 2 14.93 -6.06 35.56
CA LEU A 2 13.94 -6.92 34.91
C LEU A 2 14.29 -6.94 33.41
N GLU A 3 14.93 -8.02 32.97
CA GLU A 3 15.38 -8.19 31.58
C GLU A 3 14.21 -8.44 30.60
N PHE A 4 13.01 -8.71 31.13
CA PHE A 4 11.81 -9.00 30.33
C PHE A 4 10.58 -8.33 30.92
N LEU A 5 9.74 -7.76 30.06
CA LEU A 5 8.42 -7.25 30.42
C LEU A 5 7.46 -8.42 30.68
N PRO A 6 6.54 -8.32 31.65
CA PRO A 6 5.42 -9.25 31.79
C PRO A 6 4.63 -9.35 30.49
N LYS A 7 4.10 -10.55 30.22
CA LYS A 7 3.43 -10.88 28.95
C LYS A 7 2.30 -9.89 28.64
N GLU A 8 1.47 -9.55 29.62
CA GLU A 8 0.32 -8.67 29.44
C GLU A 8 0.76 -7.24 29.05
N VAL A 9 1.89 -6.77 29.61
CA VAL A 9 2.42 -5.43 29.33
C VAL A 9 3.00 -5.36 27.92
N ARG A 10 3.73 -6.41 27.49
CA ARG A 10 4.26 -6.50 26.13
C ARG A 10 3.15 -6.53 25.08
N GLU A 11 2.15 -7.39 25.26
CA GLU A 11 1.01 -7.49 24.35
C GLU A 11 0.22 -6.17 24.29
N GLY A 12 0.04 -5.49 25.42
CA GLY A 12 -0.60 -4.18 25.47
C GLY A 12 0.16 -3.10 24.68
N LEU A 13 1.49 -3.09 24.78
CA LEU A 13 2.35 -2.17 24.02
C LEU A 13 2.30 -2.44 22.51
N GLU A 14 2.35 -3.70 22.10
CA GLU A 14 2.25 -4.10 20.69
C GLU A 14 0.88 -3.73 20.09
N ALA A 15 -0.20 -4.00 20.81
CA ALA A 15 -1.56 -3.61 20.39
C ALA A 15 -1.71 -2.09 20.25
N ALA A 16 -1.16 -1.32 21.19
CA ALA A 16 -1.15 0.14 21.12
C ALA A 16 -0.37 0.66 19.90
N ARG A 17 0.79 0.06 19.62
CA ARG A 17 1.62 0.39 18.46
C ARG A 17 0.90 0.10 17.14
N LYS A 18 0.31 -1.09 16.99
CA LYS A 18 -0.50 -1.45 15.81
C LYS A 18 -1.65 -0.46 15.60
N LYS A 19 -2.34 -0.07 16.67
CA LYS A 19 -3.47 0.87 16.61
C LYS A 19 -3.04 2.27 16.16
N ASP A 20 -1.91 2.77 16.64
CA ASP A 20 -1.37 4.07 16.23
C ASP A 20 -0.94 4.08 14.75
N LEU A 21 -0.28 3.01 14.28
CA LEU A 21 0.06 2.82 12.87
C LEU A 21 -1.17 2.83 11.97
N LYS A 22 -2.20 2.06 12.32
CA LYS A 22 -3.49 2.04 11.57
C LYS A 22 -4.16 3.40 11.54
N ARG A 23 -4.12 4.15 12.65
CA ARG A 23 -4.76 5.47 12.74
C ARG A 23 -4.04 6.52 11.89
N LYS A 24 -2.71 6.47 11.84
CA LYS A 24 -1.88 7.40 11.04
C LYS A 24 -1.89 7.05 9.55
N SER A 25 -2.05 5.77 9.23
CA SER A 25 -2.02 5.32 7.85
C SER A 25 -3.24 5.76 7.07
N ARG A 26 -2.98 6.50 5.99
CA ARG A 26 -3.97 6.82 4.95
C ARG A 26 -4.00 5.78 3.84
N LEU A 27 -3.01 4.88 3.81
CA LEU A 27 -2.85 3.88 2.77
C LEU A 27 -3.72 2.67 3.05
N ARG A 28 -4.39 2.19 2.01
CA ARG A 28 -5.29 1.03 2.07
C ARG A 28 -5.05 0.13 0.87
N VAL A 29 -5.12 -1.17 1.10
CA VAL A 29 -5.10 -2.19 0.05
C VAL A 29 -6.50 -2.76 -0.09
N GLN A 30 -7.02 -2.80 -1.30
CA GLN A 30 -8.30 -3.39 -1.63
C GLN A 30 -8.11 -4.66 -2.47
N VAL A 31 -8.80 -5.73 -2.06
CA VAL A 31 -8.82 -7.02 -2.75
C VAL A 31 -10.28 -7.45 -2.89
N GLY A 32 -10.83 -7.32 -4.10
CA GLY A 32 -12.27 -7.43 -4.30
C GLY A 32 -13.02 -6.40 -3.44
N ASP A 33 -13.89 -6.87 -2.56
CA ASP A 33 -14.66 -6.01 -1.64
C ASP A 33 -13.96 -5.80 -0.28
N ALA A 34 -12.85 -6.50 -0.01
CA ALA A 34 -12.13 -6.41 1.25
C ALA A 34 -11.10 -5.28 1.24
N VAL A 35 -11.04 -4.50 2.33
CA VAL A 35 -10.11 -3.37 2.48
C VAL A 35 -9.28 -3.52 3.74
N PHE A 36 -7.96 -3.47 3.59
CA PHE A 36 -6.98 -3.60 4.67
C PHE A 36 -6.16 -2.31 4.83
N PRO A 37 -6.01 -1.76 6.04
CA PRO A 37 -5.12 -0.65 6.27
C PRO A 37 -3.66 -1.11 6.16
N VAL A 38 -2.84 -0.34 5.45
CA VAL A 38 -1.41 -0.60 5.31
C VAL A 38 -0.67 -0.08 6.54
N LEU A 39 0.05 -0.93 7.26
CA LEU A 39 0.84 -0.54 8.43
C LEU A 39 2.15 0.14 8.03
N ARG A 40 2.81 -0.42 7.02
CA ARG A 40 4.05 0.11 6.44
C ARG A 40 4.04 -0.09 4.94
N PHE A 41 4.66 0.84 4.21
CA PHE A 41 4.76 0.80 2.76
C PHE A 41 6.17 1.18 2.34
N TRP A 42 6.73 0.47 1.37
CA TRP A 42 8.07 0.73 0.84
C TRP A 42 8.15 0.33 -0.64
N HIS A 43 9.34 0.42 -1.26
CA HIS A 43 9.47 0.38 -2.71
C HIS A 43 9.05 -0.93 -3.38
N ASP A 44 9.26 -2.07 -2.73
CA ASP A 44 9.00 -3.42 -3.24
C ASP A 44 7.92 -4.18 -2.46
N GLY A 45 7.19 -3.53 -1.55
CA GLY A 45 6.13 -4.19 -0.79
C GLY A 45 5.40 -3.33 0.22
N PHE A 46 4.52 -3.99 0.97
CA PHE A 46 3.83 -3.41 2.12
C PHE A 46 3.59 -4.45 3.22
N ALA A 47 3.28 -3.96 4.41
CA ALA A 47 2.90 -4.78 5.56
C ALA A 47 1.45 -4.49 5.98
N LEU A 48 0.68 -5.54 6.22
CA LEU A 48 -0.67 -5.49 6.78
C LEU A 48 -0.69 -6.10 8.18
N ASP A 49 -1.78 -5.90 8.92
CA ASP A 49 -1.99 -6.65 10.17
C ASP A 49 -2.30 -8.13 9.85
N ALA A 50 -1.47 -9.04 10.35
CA ALA A 50 -1.63 -10.48 10.12
C ALA A 50 -2.93 -11.03 10.71
N ASP A 51 -3.45 -10.40 11.78
CA ASP A 51 -4.67 -10.86 12.46
C ASP A 51 -5.95 -10.52 11.67
N LEU A 52 -5.89 -9.47 10.83
CA LEU A 52 -7.02 -9.01 10.03
C LEU A 52 -6.96 -9.49 8.59
N SER A 53 -5.78 -9.89 8.12
CA SER A 53 -5.53 -10.20 6.71
C SER A 53 -5.45 -11.71 6.50
N PRO A 54 -5.98 -12.24 5.38
CA PRO A 54 -5.78 -13.65 5.05
C PRO A 54 -4.30 -13.98 4.93
N ALA A 55 -3.84 -15.04 5.60
CA ALA A 55 -2.44 -15.47 5.56
C ALA A 55 -1.92 -15.82 4.15
N LYS A 56 -2.82 -15.99 3.16
CA LYS A 56 -2.49 -16.30 1.76
C LYS A 56 -2.90 -15.18 0.80
N LEU A 57 -2.83 -13.92 1.23
CA LEU A 57 -3.14 -12.78 0.37
C LEU A 57 -2.20 -12.79 -0.85
N ARG A 58 -2.76 -12.96 -2.05
CA ARG A 58 -2.02 -13.00 -3.30
C ARG A 58 -2.90 -12.55 -4.45
N GLY A 59 -2.27 -12.08 -5.52
CA GLY A 59 -2.96 -11.69 -6.74
C GLY A 59 -3.03 -10.17 -6.92
N LEU A 60 -3.96 -9.74 -7.76
CA LEU A 60 -4.12 -8.35 -8.13
C LEU A 60 -4.85 -7.60 -7.01
N VAL A 61 -4.28 -6.48 -6.60
CA VAL A 61 -4.80 -5.61 -5.54
C VAL A 61 -4.67 -4.16 -5.96
N ASP A 62 -5.55 -3.32 -5.45
CA ASP A 62 -5.51 -1.88 -5.68
C ASP A 62 -5.06 -1.18 -4.38
N VAL A 63 -4.17 -0.20 -4.49
CA VAL A 63 -3.64 0.58 -3.37
C VAL A 63 -4.18 1.99 -3.44
N TYR A 64 -4.78 2.45 -2.35
CA TYR A 64 -5.40 3.76 -2.22
C TYR A 64 -4.69 4.62 -1.17
N ASP A 65 -4.57 5.91 -1.44
CA ASP A 65 -4.28 6.96 -0.45
C ASP A 65 -5.55 7.76 -0.22
N GLY A 66 -6.25 7.47 0.89
CA GLY A 66 -7.60 7.97 1.10
C GLY A 66 -8.55 7.46 0.01
N SER A 67 -9.13 8.38 -0.78
CA SER A 67 -9.99 8.05 -1.91
C SER A 67 -9.25 7.93 -3.25
N ARG A 68 -7.95 8.26 -3.29
CA ARG A 68 -7.17 8.27 -4.54
C ARG A 68 -6.59 6.89 -4.79
N HIS A 69 -6.94 6.27 -5.91
CA HIS A 69 -6.28 5.06 -6.39
C HIS A 69 -4.89 5.42 -6.91
N ILE A 70 -3.83 4.89 -6.28
CA ILE A 70 -2.44 5.26 -6.59
C ILE A 70 -1.69 4.16 -7.33
N PHE A 71 -1.93 2.89 -7.01
CA PHE A 71 -1.27 1.76 -7.65
C PHE A 71 -2.20 0.59 -7.84
N GLN A 72 -2.10 -0.07 -8.99
CA GLN A 72 -2.53 -1.45 -9.14
C GLN A 72 -1.32 -2.37 -9.02
N CYS A 73 -1.35 -3.29 -8.07
CA CYS A 73 -0.23 -4.16 -7.74
C CYS A 73 -0.59 -5.63 -7.94
N LEU A 74 0.36 -6.43 -8.43
CA LEU A 74 0.33 -7.89 -8.32
C LEU A 74 1.21 -8.27 -7.14
N ILE A 75 0.64 -8.92 -6.13
CA ILE A 75 1.33 -9.19 -4.87
C ILE A 75 1.39 -10.68 -4.52
N MET A 76 2.35 -11.03 -3.67
CA MET A 76 2.37 -12.31 -2.96
C MET A 76 2.69 -12.06 -1.48
N ALA A 77 1.92 -12.68 -0.59
CA ALA A 77 2.31 -12.82 0.82
C ALA A 77 3.65 -13.57 0.92
N SER A 78 4.63 -12.96 1.58
CA SER A 78 5.99 -13.49 1.71
C SER A 78 6.24 -14.09 3.09
N SER A 79 5.97 -13.34 4.16
CA SER A 79 6.18 -13.79 5.55
C SER A 79 5.18 -13.16 6.53
N ILE A 80 5.09 -13.75 7.72
CA ILE A 80 4.47 -13.12 8.89
C ILE A 80 5.59 -12.87 9.91
N GLU A 81 5.82 -11.59 10.22
CA GLU A 81 6.89 -11.14 11.11
C GLU A 81 6.30 -10.12 12.09
N ASP A 82 6.51 -10.32 13.39
CA ASP A 82 6.01 -9.41 14.45
C ASP A 82 4.49 -9.12 14.37
N GLY A 83 3.70 -10.10 13.89
CA GLY A 83 2.25 -9.94 13.71
C GLY A 83 1.86 -9.06 12.53
N GLU A 84 2.79 -8.76 11.63
CA GLU A 84 2.57 -8.11 10.34
C GLU A 84 2.67 -9.15 9.21
N LEU A 85 1.72 -9.12 8.28
CA LEU A 85 1.79 -9.88 7.03
C LEU A 85 2.55 -9.05 5.99
N VAL A 86 3.75 -9.50 5.63
CA VAL A 86 4.58 -8.89 4.60
C VAL A 86 4.11 -9.38 3.23
N CYS A 87 3.90 -8.44 2.31
CA CYS A 87 3.49 -8.69 0.95
C CYS A 87 4.46 -8.02 -0.02
N ASP A 88 5.03 -8.83 -0.94
CA ASP A 88 5.98 -8.35 -1.93
C ASP A 88 5.29 -8.03 -3.25
N PHE A 89 5.78 -6.99 -3.93
CA PHE A 89 5.34 -6.62 -5.26
C PHE A 89 6.01 -7.49 -6.32
N LYS A 90 5.19 -8.19 -7.09
CA LYS A 90 5.59 -8.74 -8.40
C LYS A 90 5.50 -7.69 -9.50
N ARG A 91 4.56 -6.76 -9.35
CA ARG A 91 4.37 -5.61 -10.23
C ARG A 91 3.69 -4.51 -9.42
N ALA A 92 4.12 -3.27 -9.61
CA ALA A 92 3.44 -2.08 -9.10
C ALA A 92 3.27 -1.10 -10.25
N THR A 93 2.03 -0.89 -10.70
CA THR A 93 1.71 0.01 -11.81
C THR A 93 1.00 1.24 -11.24
N ALA A 94 1.62 2.41 -11.37
CA ALA A 94 1.00 3.66 -10.97
C ALA A 94 -0.26 3.91 -11.82
N VAL A 95 -1.33 4.33 -11.16
CA VAL A 95 -2.57 4.70 -11.86
C VAL A 95 -2.31 5.99 -12.62
N ALA A 96 -2.60 5.97 -13.91
CA ALA A 96 -2.57 7.15 -14.77
C ALA A 96 -4.00 7.63 -15.05
N ASP A 97 -4.17 8.95 -15.08
CA ASP A 97 -5.42 9.64 -15.41
C ASP A 97 -5.62 9.82 -16.93
N ARG A 98 -4.61 9.45 -17.71
CA ARG A 98 -4.60 9.52 -19.17
C ARG A 98 -4.09 8.21 -19.77
N ALA A 99 -4.55 7.93 -20.98
CA ALA A 99 -4.01 6.83 -21.77
C ALA A 99 -2.50 7.00 -21.99
N ALA A 100 -1.81 5.87 -22.13
CA ALA A 100 -0.42 5.87 -22.59
C ALA A 100 -0.37 6.49 -23.99
N LEU A 101 0.58 7.40 -24.21
CA LEU A 101 0.84 7.92 -25.54
C LEU A 101 1.46 6.80 -26.39
N ASP A 102 0.95 6.63 -27.60
CA ASP A 102 1.45 5.71 -28.61
C ASP A 102 2.45 6.39 -29.58
N PHE A 103 2.71 7.68 -29.38
CA PHE A 103 3.65 8.49 -30.16
C PHE A 103 4.65 9.24 -29.28
N TRP A 104 5.79 9.58 -29.88
CA TRP A 104 6.78 10.45 -29.27
C TRP A 104 6.32 11.91 -29.28
N ARG A 105 6.43 12.60 -28.14
CA ARG A 105 6.16 14.03 -28.03
C ARG A 105 7.48 14.79 -27.96
N ASP A 106 7.73 15.64 -28.95
CA ASP A 106 8.89 16.53 -28.95
C ASP A 106 8.85 17.48 -27.74
N GLU A 107 10.02 17.80 -27.20
CA GLU A 107 10.16 18.71 -26.04
C GLU A 107 9.60 20.11 -26.34
N ASN A 108 9.69 20.55 -27.60
CA ASN A 108 9.19 21.86 -28.06
C ASN A 108 7.83 21.74 -28.77
N ALA A 109 7.08 20.65 -28.55
CA ALA A 109 5.78 20.47 -29.17
C ALA A 109 4.79 21.59 -28.77
N PRO A 110 3.95 22.09 -29.70
CA PRO A 110 2.95 23.11 -29.40
C PRO A 110 2.06 22.71 -28.22
N VAL A 111 1.83 23.63 -27.28
CA VAL A 111 0.99 23.41 -26.08
C VAL A 111 -0.47 23.84 -26.25
N GLY A 112 -0.80 24.46 -27.38
CA GLY A 112 -2.16 24.92 -27.68
C GLY A 112 -2.26 25.63 -29.02
N TYR A 113 -3.48 25.97 -29.41
CA TYR A 113 -3.77 26.78 -30.59
C TYR A 113 -3.65 28.27 -30.27
N LEU A 114 -3.19 29.07 -31.23
CA LEU A 114 -3.30 30.52 -31.15
C LEU A 114 -4.77 30.93 -31.36
N THR A 115 -5.25 31.89 -30.57
CA THR A 115 -6.57 32.48 -30.79
C THR A 115 -6.58 33.26 -32.11
N LYS A 116 -7.73 33.30 -32.78
CA LYS A 116 -7.88 34.15 -33.97
C LYS A 116 -7.79 35.62 -33.58
N ALA A 117 -7.10 36.40 -34.42
CA ALA A 117 -7.04 37.86 -34.35
C ALA A 117 -8.37 38.48 -34.77
#